data_AF-C4JBW8-F1
#
_entry.id   AF-C4JBW8-F1
#
_cell.length_a   1.000
_cell.length_b   1.000
_cell.length_c   1.000
_cell.angle_alpha   90.00
_cell.angle_beta   90.00
_cell.angle_gamma   90.00
#
_symmetry.space_group_name_H-M   'P 1'
#
loop_
_entity.id
_entity.type
_entity.pdbx_description
1 polymer ?
#
loop_
_entity_poly.entity_id
_entity_poly.type
_entity_poly.pdbx_seq_one_letter_code
_entity_poly.pdbx_strand_id
1 'polypeptide(L)'
;MHDKWLEDKGIKNTNFAIVTWSNWDCRIMLESECRFKRIRKPPYFNRWINLRVPFQEVYGDVRCNLKEAVQLAGLTWEGRAHCGLDDARNTARLLALLMHRGFKFSITNSLVWQPAAAPQSTAATCHFSPDRSPDPVVVQLQHQQQQHKPKEALGSPASLVNPSYATPAGGKDRAMYCYCGVLSRWSVVRKPGPMQGRYFFGCGNWTATRRAICPYFAWAS
;
A
#
# COMPACT_ATOMS: atom_id res chain seq x y z
N MET A 1 7.17 29.42 4.06
CA MET A 1 7.06 28.00 3.65
C MET A 1 5.69 27.49 4.07
N HIS A 2 5.10 26.48 3.41
CA HIS A 2 3.65 26.12 3.43
C HIS A 2 2.85 26.38 4.72
N ASP A 3 3.40 26.08 5.90
CA ASP A 3 2.75 26.36 7.19
C ASP A 3 2.34 27.83 7.36
N LYS A 4 3.21 28.77 7.01
CA LYS A 4 2.89 30.21 7.08
C LYS A 4 1.73 30.56 6.15
N TRP A 5 1.71 29.99 4.95
CA TRP A 5 0.60 30.21 4.02
C TRP A 5 -0.71 29.60 4.55
N LEU A 6 -0.65 28.44 5.20
CA LEU A 6 -1.82 27.82 5.86
C LEU A 6 -2.31 28.64 7.06
N GLU A 7 -1.40 29.28 7.81
CA GLU A 7 -1.73 30.23 8.88
C GLU A 7 -2.42 31.47 8.31
N ASP A 8 -1.83 32.09 7.29
CA ASP A 8 -2.36 33.28 6.62
C ASP A 8 -3.75 33.01 6.01
N LYS A 9 -4.03 31.76 5.62
CA LYS A 9 -5.36 31.32 5.14
C LYS A 9 -6.31 30.86 6.25
N GLY A 10 -5.87 30.78 7.50
CA GLY A 10 -6.67 30.32 8.64
C GLY A 10 -6.98 28.82 8.62
N ILE A 11 -6.27 28.02 7.81
CA ILE A 11 -6.55 26.59 7.60
C ILE A 11 -5.69 25.71 8.51
N LYS A 12 -4.54 26.21 8.98
CA LYS A 12 -3.54 25.39 9.70
C LYS A 12 -4.11 24.58 10.87
N ASN A 13 -5.04 25.17 11.63
CA ASN A 13 -5.64 24.55 12.81
C ASN A 13 -7.05 23.98 12.57
N THR A 14 -7.49 23.92 11.31
CA THR A 14 -8.78 23.32 10.94
C THR A 14 -8.60 21.86 10.53
N ASN A 15 -9.72 21.14 10.41
CA ASN A 15 -9.72 19.82 9.80
C ASN A 15 -9.68 19.95 8.27
N PHE A 16 -8.53 19.61 7.67
CA PHE A 16 -8.36 19.59 6.22
C PHE A 16 -7.60 18.33 5.78
N ALA A 17 -7.68 18.01 4.50
CA ALA A 17 -6.95 16.91 3.89
C ALA A 17 -6.21 17.38 2.63
N ILE A 18 -5.03 16.81 2.39
CA ILE A 18 -4.32 16.98 1.13
C ILE A 18 -4.94 16.08 0.07
N VAL A 19 -5.10 16.59 -1.15
CA VAL A 19 -5.60 15.84 -2.31
C VAL A 19 -4.53 15.81 -3.38
N THR A 20 -4.29 14.64 -3.95
CA THR A 20 -3.32 14.43 -5.04
C THR A 20 -3.94 13.55 -6.13
N TRP A 21 -3.43 13.62 -7.36
CA TRP A 21 -3.87 12.70 -8.40
C TRP A 21 -3.37 11.27 -8.18
N SER A 22 -2.23 11.09 -7.49
CA SER A 22 -1.69 9.75 -7.22
C SER A 22 -0.97 9.70 -5.89
N ASN A 23 -0.63 8.50 -5.44
CA ASN A 23 0.25 8.33 -4.28
C ASN A 23 1.67 8.86 -4.51
N TRP A 24 2.08 9.11 -5.76
CA TRP A 24 3.45 9.51 -6.10
C TRP A 24 3.87 10.81 -5.42
N ASP A 25 2.98 11.81 -5.38
CA ASP A 25 3.27 13.15 -4.88
C ASP A 25 3.68 13.14 -3.40
N CYS A 26 2.79 12.66 -2.52
CA CYS A 26 3.05 12.66 -1.08
C CYS A 26 3.96 11.52 -0.63
N ARG A 27 3.85 10.32 -1.22
CA ARG A 27 4.57 9.12 -0.77
C ARG A 27 6.00 9.07 -1.27
N ILE A 28 6.25 9.50 -2.51
CA ILE A 28 7.54 9.31 -3.18
C ILE A 28 8.25 10.64 -3.35
N MET A 29 7.66 11.60 -4.06
CA MET A 29 8.34 12.85 -4.43
C MET A 29 8.62 13.72 -3.21
N LEU A 30 7.58 14.08 -2.45
CA LEU A 30 7.73 14.97 -1.29
C LEU A 30 8.61 14.34 -0.20
N GLU A 31 8.46 13.03 0.03
CA GLU A 31 9.28 12.30 1.00
C GLU A 31 10.76 12.29 0.59
N SER A 32 11.06 12.01 -0.67
CA SER A 32 12.43 11.99 -1.18
C SER A 32 13.06 13.38 -1.14
N GLU A 33 12.30 14.40 -1.52
CA GLU A 33 12.75 15.80 -1.51
C GLU A 33 13.04 16.30 -0.10
N CYS A 34 12.15 16.00 0.86
CA CYS A 34 12.35 16.32 2.28
C CYS A 34 13.63 15.66 2.82
N ARG A 35 13.85 14.38 2.51
CA ARG A 35 15.07 13.67 2.92
C ARG A 35 16.33 14.28 2.30
N PHE A 36 16.30 14.55 1.01
CA PHE A 36 17.42 15.15 0.28
C PHE A 36 17.79 16.51 0.86
N LYS A 37 16.79 17.36 1.12
CA LYS A 37 16.97 18.70 1.70
C LYS A 37 17.13 18.70 3.23
N ARG A 38 17.07 17.55 3.89
CA ARG A 38 17.09 17.40 5.36
C ARG A 38 16.01 18.22 6.06
N ILE A 39 14.85 18.35 5.43
CA ILE A 39 13.67 19.02 5.99
C ILE A 39 12.75 17.96 6.58
N ARG A 40 12.25 18.19 7.80
CA ARG A 40 11.21 17.34 8.38
C ARG A 40 9.91 17.52 7.60
N LYS A 41 9.41 16.44 7.01
CA LYS A 41 8.12 16.44 6.32
C LYS A 41 6.97 16.78 7.31
N PRO A 42 6.15 17.80 7.03
CA PRO A 42 5.02 18.14 7.89
C PRO A 42 4.00 16.99 8.00
N PRO A 43 3.47 16.68 9.19
CA PRO A 43 2.59 15.51 9.41
C PRO A 43 1.30 15.50 8.59
N TYR A 44 0.76 16.67 8.23
CA TYR A 44 -0.47 16.75 7.41
C TYR A 44 -0.26 16.23 5.97
N PHE A 45 0.98 16.06 5.51
CA PHE A 45 1.29 15.37 4.24
C PHE A 45 1.43 13.84 4.39
N ASN A 46 1.24 13.29 5.60
CA ASN A 46 1.30 11.85 5.84
C ASN A 46 -0.05 11.15 5.69
N ARG A 47 -1.12 11.91 5.44
CA ARG A 47 -2.47 11.41 5.14
C ARG A 47 -3.03 12.23 3.99
N TRP A 48 -3.51 11.58 2.94
CA TRP A 48 -4.04 12.27 1.77
C TRP A 48 -5.13 11.46 1.08
N ILE A 49 -5.85 12.15 0.21
CA ILE A 49 -6.82 11.59 -0.73
C ILE A 49 -6.12 11.48 -2.08
N ASN A 50 -5.92 10.26 -2.54
CA ASN A 50 -5.53 9.93 -3.90
C ASN A 50 -6.80 9.92 -4.76
N LEU A 51 -7.00 10.98 -5.54
CA LEU A 51 -8.22 11.21 -6.31
C LEU A 51 -8.50 10.16 -7.38
N ARG A 52 -7.51 9.34 -7.78
CA ARG A 52 -7.76 8.18 -8.65
C ARG A 52 -8.71 7.17 -8.04
N VAL A 53 -8.65 6.93 -6.72
CA VAL A 53 -9.50 5.94 -6.05
C VAL A 53 -11.00 6.31 -6.20
N PRO A 54 -11.46 7.49 -5.77
CA PRO A 54 -12.86 7.89 -5.94
C PRO A 54 -13.23 8.10 -7.41
N PHE A 55 -12.28 8.51 -8.26
CA PHE A 55 -12.53 8.57 -9.70
C PHE A 55 -12.85 7.19 -10.27
N GLN A 56 -12.06 6.17 -9.93
CA GLN A 56 -12.29 4.80 -10.39
C GLN A 56 -13.59 4.21 -9.83
N GLU A 57 -13.99 4.59 -8.62
CA GLU A 57 -15.29 4.18 -8.06
C GLU A 57 -16.47 4.74 -8.86
N VAL A 58 -16.36 5.97 -9.35
CA VAL A 58 -17.44 6.65 -10.10
C VAL A 58 -17.43 6.31 -11.61
N TYR A 59 -16.25 6.12 -12.19
CA TYR A 59 -16.07 5.94 -13.65
C TYR A 59 -15.61 4.54 -14.05
N GLY A 60 -15.43 3.63 -13.09
CA GLY A 60 -14.88 2.28 -13.30
C GLY A 60 -13.35 2.24 -13.29
N ASP A 61 -12.78 1.03 -13.32
CA ASP A 61 -11.32 0.80 -13.31
C ASP A 61 -10.69 1.12 -14.68
N VAL A 62 -10.75 2.39 -15.08
CA VAL A 62 -10.14 2.89 -16.30
C VAL A 62 -8.70 3.29 -16.02
N ARG A 63 -7.76 2.67 -16.72
CA ARG A 63 -6.36 3.09 -16.70
C ARG A 63 -6.21 4.37 -17.50
N CYS A 64 -6.11 5.49 -16.80
CA CYS A 64 -5.93 6.79 -17.42
C CYS A 64 -4.96 7.69 -16.61
N ASN A 65 -4.40 8.68 -17.29
CA ASN A 65 -3.67 9.78 -16.67
C ASN A 65 -4.64 10.90 -16.22
N LEU A 66 -4.10 11.96 -15.58
CA LEU A 66 -4.94 13.03 -15.02
C LEU A 66 -5.75 13.76 -16.11
N LYS A 67 -5.11 14.06 -17.24
CA LYS A 67 -5.75 14.79 -18.34
C LYS A 67 -6.89 13.97 -18.95
N GLU A 68 -6.64 12.69 -19.21
CA GLU A 68 -7.66 11.75 -19.67
C GLU A 68 -8.81 11.65 -18.67
N ALA A 69 -8.53 11.54 -17.36
CA ALA A 69 -9.57 11.46 -16.34
C ALA A 69 -10.44 12.73 -16.28
N VAL A 70 -9.82 13.92 -16.36
CA VAL A 70 -10.53 15.20 -16.43
C VAL A 70 -11.45 15.23 -17.65
N GLN A 71 -10.97 14.79 -18.82
CA GLN A 71 -11.75 14.74 -20.05
C GLN A 71 -12.87 13.69 -20.01
N LEU A 72 -12.61 12.50 -19.47
CA LEU A 72 -13.62 11.45 -19.25
C LEU A 72 -14.71 11.91 -18.29
N ALA A 73 -14.36 12.76 -17.32
CA ALA A 73 -15.32 13.36 -16.41
C ALA A 73 -16.24 14.41 -17.07
N GLY A 74 -15.97 14.77 -18.34
CA GLY A 74 -16.69 15.80 -19.09
C GLY A 74 -16.12 17.20 -18.89
N LEU A 75 -14.94 17.34 -18.29
CA LEU A 75 -14.28 18.64 -18.09
C LEU A 75 -13.25 18.90 -19.20
N THR A 76 -13.14 20.15 -19.64
CA THR A 76 -12.08 20.57 -20.55
C THR A 76 -10.78 20.77 -19.77
N TRP A 77 -9.66 20.22 -20.27
CA TRP A 77 -8.34 20.47 -19.70
C TRP A 77 -7.95 21.95 -19.82
N GLU A 78 -7.52 22.57 -18.72
CA GLU A 78 -7.05 23.96 -18.69
C GLU A 78 -5.54 24.05 -18.48
N GLY A 79 -4.88 24.96 -19.19
CA GLY A 79 -3.44 25.20 -19.05
C GLY A 79 -2.56 24.11 -19.65
N ARG A 80 -1.31 24.04 -19.20
CA ARG A 80 -0.28 23.16 -19.78
C ARG A 80 -0.15 21.87 -19.00
N ALA A 81 -0.24 20.73 -19.70
CA ALA A 81 0.02 19.43 -19.08
C ALA A 81 1.43 19.40 -18.45
N HIS A 82 1.53 18.79 -17.27
CA HIS A 82 2.78 18.67 -16.50
C HIS A 82 3.30 20.00 -15.92
N CYS A 83 2.49 21.06 -15.95
CA CYS A 83 2.69 22.25 -15.12
C CYS A 83 2.02 22.00 -13.76
N GLY A 84 2.79 21.98 -12.67
CA GLY A 84 2.27 21.61 -11.34
C GLY A 84 1.08 22.45 -10.87
N LEU A 85 1.04 23.75 -11.22
CA LEU A 85 -0.09 24.63 -10.89
C LEU A 85 -1.34 24.27 -11.70
N ASP A 86 -1.19 24.03 -13.00
CA ASP A 86 -2.32 23.71 -13.87
C ASP A 86 -2.86 22.31 -13.56
N ASP A 87 -1.97 21.34 -13.29
CA ASP A 87 -2.35 20.00 -12.85
C ASP A 87 -3.12 20.06 -11.51
N ALA A 88 -2.68 20.91 -10.56
CA ALA A 88 -3.38 21.11 -9.30
C ALA A 88 -4.77 21.74 -9.48
N ARG A 89 -4.91 22.74 -10.37
CA ARG A 89 -6.20 23.36 -10.70
C ARG A 89 -7.17 22.36 -11.34
N ASN A 90 -6.71 21.58 -12.31
CA ASN A 90 -7.54 20.56 -12.93
C ASN A 90 -7.93 19.44 -11.95
N THR A 91 -7.01 19.04 -11.06
CA THR A 91 -7.31 18.11 -9.97
C THR A 91 -8.40 18.65 -9.05
N ALA A 92 -8.34 19.93 -8.67
CA ALA A 92 -9.35 20.59 -7.85
C ALA A 92 -10.72 20.66 -8.55
N ARG A 93 -10.75 20.92 -9.86
CA ARG A 93 -11.99 20.90 -10.67
C ARG A 93 -12.61 19.51 -10.71
N LEU A 94 -11.80 18.47 -10.91
CA LEU A 94 -12.27 17.08 -10.88
C LEU A 94 -12.80 16.70 -9.51
N LEU A 95 -12.11 17.07 -8.43
CA LEU A 95 -12.55 16.87 -7.05
C LEU A 95 -13.92 17.55 -6.82
N ALA A 96 -14.06 18.82 -7.19
CA ALA A 96 -15.31 19.56 -7.02
C ALA A 96 -16.47 18.92 -7.79
N LEU A 97 -16.24 18.47 -9.02
CA LEU A 97 -17.25 17.74 -9.79
C LEU A 97 -17.74 16.48 -9.07
N LEU A 98 -16.81 15.67 -8.55
CA LEU A 98 -17.15 14.48 -7.79
C LEU A 98 -17.93 14.81 -6.49
N MET A 99 -17.56 15.89 -5.79
CA MET A 99 -18.30 16.39 -4.63
C MET A 99 -19.73 16.81 -4.99
N HIS A 100 -19.90 17.53 -6.11
CA HIS A 100 -21.23 17.94 -6.61
C HIS A 100 -22.11 16.75 -7.02
N ARG A 101 -21.51 15.62 -7.39
CA ARG A 101 -22.21 14.35 -7.63
C ARG A 101 -22.54 13.58 -6.34
N GLY A 102 -22.24 14.13 -5.17
CA GLY A 102 -22.54 13.54 -3.88
C GLY A 102 -21.51 12.52 -3.38
N PHE A 103 -20.33 12.44 -4.01
CA PHE A 103 -19.28 11.53 -3.56
C PHE A 103 -18.75 11.94 -2.18
N LYS A 104 -18.70 10.99 -1.24
CA LYS A 104 -18.19 11.22 0.12
C LYS A 104 -16.74 10.79 0.22
N PHE A 105 -15.85 11.75 0.42
CA PHE A 105 -14.41 11.50 0.46
C PHE A 105 -13.94 11.04 1.84
N SER A 106 -12.94 10.15 1.82
CA SER A 106 -12.18 9.74 3.01
C SER A 106 -10.69 9.64 2.65
N ILE A 107 -9.83 9.60 3.68
CA ILE A 107 -8.39 9.42 3.49
C ILE A 107 -8.13 8.05 2.84
N THR A 108 -7.56 8.06 1.63
CA THR A 108 -7.32 6.82 0.86
C THR A 108 -5.93 6.25 1.10
N ASN A 109 -4.99 7.05 1.63
CA ASN A 109 -3.63 6.59 1.88
C ASN A 109 -2.98 7.33 3.06
N SER A 110 -2.04 6.63 3.69
CA SER A 110 -1.34 7.10 4.88
C SER A 110 0.09 6.55 4.92
N LEU A 111 1.04 7.37 5.37
CA LEU A 111 2.39 6.92 5.74
C LEU A 111 2.49 6.48 7.20
N VAL A 112 1.50 6.82 8.01
CA VAL A 112 1.45 6.43 9.42
C VAL A 112 1.15 4.94 9.48
N TRP A 113 1.97 4.16 10.20
CA TRP A 113 1.69 2.75 10.46
C TRP A 113 0.36 2.64 11.19
N GLN A 114 -0.58 1.92 10.60
CA GLN A 114 -1.74 1.46 11.34
C GLN A 114 -1.41 0.08 11.89
N PRO A 115 -1.55 -0.16 13.21
CA PRO A 115 -1.72 -1.51 13.70
C PRO A 115 -2.93 -2.07 12.96
N ALA A 116 -2.78 -3.24 12.32
CA ALA A 116 -3.91 -3.92 11.73
C ALA A 116 -5.02 -3.99 12.78
N ALA A 117 -6.22 -3.48 12.45
CA ALA A 117 -7.37 -3.61 13.31
C ALA A 117 -7.53 -5.11 13.64
N ALA A 118 -7.38 -5.46 14.91
CA ALA A 118 -7.67 -6.80 15.38
C ALA A 118 -9.12 -7.11 14.99
N PRO A 119 -9.41 -8.29 14.40
CA PRO A 119 -10.77 -8.67 14.10
C PRO A 119 -11.56 -8.69 15.41
N GLN A 120 -12.55 -7.82 15.52
CA GLN A 120 -13.56 -7.88 16.57
C GLN A 120 -14.40 -9.12 16.30
N SER A 121 -14.04 -10.26 16.92
CA SER A 121 -14.95 -11.39 16.97
C SER A 121 -16.08 -11.03 17.92
N THR A 122 -17.25 -10.78 17.34
CA THR A 122 -18.52 -10.72 18.04
C THR A 122 -18.68 -11.94 18.94
N ALA A 123 -18.94 -11.70 20.22
CA ALA A 123 -19.36 -12.72 21.16
C ALA A 123 -20.62 -13.42 20.63
N ALA A 124 -20.52 -14.73 20.44
CA ALA A 124 -21.68 -15.61 20.30
C ALA A 124 -21.60 -16.63 21.45
N THR A 125 -22.48 -16.42 22.42
CA THR A 125 -22.80 -17.33 23.50
C THR A 125 -23.29 -18.67 22.95
N CYS A 126 -22.70 -19.77 23.40
CA CYS A 126 -23.39 -21.05 23.49
C CYS A 126 -23.07 -21.68 24.84
N HIS A 127 -24.09 -21.67 25.71
CA HIS A 127 -24.15 -22.45 26.93
C HIS A 127 -24.09 -23.93 26.61
N PHE A 128 -23.28 -24.70 27.35
CA PHE A 128 -23.66 -25.93 28.06
C PHE A 128 -22.48 -26.32 28.99
N SER A 129 -22.73 -26.29 30.31
CA SER A 129 -21.92 -26.89 31.38
C SER A 129 -22.59 -28.21 31.83
N PRO A 130 -22.10 -29.00 32.80
CA PRO A 130 -20.86 -28.93 33.62
C PRO A 130 -20.06 -30.27 33.54
N ASP A 131 -18.86 -30.43 34.11
CA ASP A 131 -18.67 -30.83 35.52
C ASP A 131 -17.17 -31.13 35.81
N ARG A 132 -16.83 -31.01 37.10
CA ARG A 132 -15.65 -31.46 37.85
C ARG A 132 -14.36 -30.61 37.93
N SER A 133 -14.25 -29.92 39.07
CA SER A 133 -13.00 -29.66 39.83
C SER A 133 -12.69 -30.87 40.76
N PRO A 134 -11.50 -31.01 41.38
CA PRO A 134 -10.90 -30.07 42.33
C PRO A 134 -9.38 -29.78 42.16
N ASP A 135 -8.94 -28.76 42.91
CA ASP A 135 -7.63 -28.09 43.03
C ASP A 135 -6.44 -28.98 43.56
N PRO A 136 -5.34 -28.41 44.12
CA PRO A 136 -4.20 -27.73 43.48
C PRO A 136 -2.85 -28.38 43.88
N VAL A 137 -1.74 -28.11 43.20
CA VAL A 137 -0.40 -28.36 43.79
C VAL A 137 0.69 -27.45 43.23
N VAL A 138 1.34 -26.77 44.18
CA VAL A 138 2.59 -26.01 44.07
C VAL A 138 3.75 -26.99 44.09
N VAL A 139 4.70 -26.92 43.15
CA VAL A 139 6.10 -27.35 43.37
C VAL A 139 7.06 -26.43 42.63
N GLN A 140 8.10 -26.06 43.36
CA GLN A 140 9.16 -25.11 43.10
C GLN A 140 10.47 -25.88 42.82
N LEU A 141 11.49 -25.17 42.29
CA LEU A 141 12.89 -25.60 42.10
C LEU A 141 13.16 -26.53 40.88
N GLN A 142 14.26 -26.42 40.12
CA GLN A 142 15.63 -26.13 40.54
C GLN A 142 16.53 -25.77 39.34
N HIS A 143 17.52 -24.93 39.61
CA HIS A 143 18.73 -24.73 38.80
C HIS A 143 19.53 -26.04 38.66
N GLN A 144 20.12 -26.30 37.49
CA GLN A 144 21.48 -26.88 37.42
C GLN A 144 22.17 -26.58 36.09
N GLN A 145 23.38 -26.05 36.22
CA GLN A 145 24.36 -25.77 35.17
C GLN A 145 25.03 -27.06 34.70
N GLN A 146 25.41 -27.13 33.42
CA GLN A 146 26.67 -27.76 33.03
C GLN A 146 27.22 -27.15 31.73
N GLN A 147 28.46 -26.66 31.83
CA GLN A 147 29.32 -26.16 30.76
C GLN A 147 29.79 -27.32 29.88
N HIS A 148 29.88 -27.15 28.55
CA HIS A 148 30.98 -27.65 27.70
C HIS A 148 30.98 -26.90 26.33
N LYS A 149 32.18 -26.48 25.89
CA LYS A 149 32.53 -25.78 24.63
C LYS A 149 33.42 -26.74 23.80
N PRO A 150 33.80 -26.46 22.53
CA PRO A 150 33.06 -26.50 21.26
C PRO A 150 33.60 -27.57 20.26
N LYS A 151 32.86 -27.91 19.19
CA LYS A 151 33.31 -27.85 17.78
C LYS A 151 32.28 -28.41 16.77
N GLU A 152 32.05 -27.56 15.76
CA GLU A 152 31.87 -27.81 14.31
C GLU A 152 30.70 -28.61 13.70
N ALA A 153 30.11 -27.93 12.72
CA ALA A 153 29.53 -28.38 11.44
C ALA A 153 28.04 -28.79 11.36
N LEU A 154 27.33 -27.95 10.61
CA LEU A 154 26.38 -28.26 9.53
C LEU A 154 24.99 -28.83 9.90
N GLY A 155 23.96 -28.01 9.67
CA GLY A 155 22.57 -28.48 9.59
C GLY A 155 21.54 -27.37 9.85
N SER A 156 20.69 -27.12 8.85
CA SER A 156 19.65 -26.09 8.71
C SER A 156 18.66 -25.94 9.88
N PRO A 157 17.85 -24.85 9.87
CA PRO A 157 16.47 -25.00 10.34
C PRO A 157 15.40 -24.45 9.39
N ALA A 158 14.30 -25.22 9.40
CA ALA A 158 12.90 -24.78 9.45
C ALA A 158 12.22 -24.28 8.16
N SER A 159 11.63 -25.27 7.47
CA SER A 159 10.27 -25.32 6.93
C SER A 159 9.53 -24.01 6.70
N LEU A 160 9.59 -23.56 5.44
CA LEU A 160 8.61 -22.67 4.84
C LEU A 160 7.28 -23.42 4.68
N VAL A 161 6.21 -22.84 5.20
CA VAL A 161 4.84 -23.24 4.92
C VAL A 161 4.58 -23.03 3.42
N ASN A 162 4.50 -24.13 2.67
CA ASN A 162 4.05 -24.14 1.29
C ASN A 162 2.54 -23.85 1.24
N PRO A 163 2.07 -22.82 0.52
CA PRO A 163 0.69 -22.77 0.10
C PRO A 163 0.53 -23.77 -1.06
N SER A 164 -0.02 -24.92 -0.71
CA SER A 164 -0.46 -25.97 -1.62
C SER A 164 -1.31 -25.43 -2.76
N TYR A 165 -0.94 -25.88 -3.95
CA TYR A 165 -1.66 -25.87 -5.21
C TYR A 165 -3.05 -26.50 -5.01
N ALA A 166 -4.07 -25.66 -4.85
CA ALA A 166 -5.46 -26.07 -4.98
C ALA A 166 -6.08 -25.31 -6.17
N THR A 167 -6.44 -26.06 -7.21
CA THR A 167 -7.24 -25.65 -8.35
C THR A 167 -8.73 -25.69 -7.98
N PRO A 168 -9.48 -24.65 -8.34
CA PRO A 168 -10.79 -24.86 -8.95
C PRO A 168 -10.82 -24.26 -10.36
N ALA A 169 -11.57 -24.93 -11.23
CA ALA A 169 -11.80 -24.59 -12.62
C ALA A 169 -12.53 -23.24 -12.77
N GLY A 170 -12.18 -22.48 -13.81
CA GLY A 170 -12.89 -21.26 -14.25
C GLY A 170 -11.96 -20.05 -14.39
N GLY A 171 -11.67 -19.67 -15.63
CA GLY A 171 -10.71 -18.62 -15.98
C GLY A 171 -10.99 -17.27 -15.32
N LYS A 172 -10.00 -16.77 -14.58
CA LYS A 172 -9.74 -15.38 -14.21
C LYS A 172 -8.28 -15.32 -13.76
N ASP A 173 -7.51 -14.38 -14.29
CA ASP A 173 -6.09 -14.15 -13.98
C ASP A 173 -5.83 -14.31 -12.47
N ARG A 174 -5.14 -15.38 -12.09
CA ARG A 174 -4.69 -15.55 -10.70
C ARG A 174 -3.68 -14.46 -10.42
N ALA A 175 -4.08 -13.49 -9.62
CA ALA A 175 -3.19 -12.51 -9.00
C ALA A 175 -2.01 -13.25 -8.34
N MET A 176 -0.85 -13.23 -9.00
CA MET A 176 0.35 -13.88 -8.50
C MET A 176 1.02 -12.94 -7.48
N TYR A 177 1.34 -13.42 -6.29
CA TYR A 177 1.98 -12.62 -5.23
C TYR A 177 3.50 -12.89 -5.20
N CYS A 178 4.30 -11.87 -4.86
CA CYS A 178 5.74 -12.02 -4.65
C CYS A 178 6.07 -12.73 -3.32
N TYR A 179 7.34 -13.11 -3.13
CA TYR A 179 7.86 -13.57 -1.83
C TYR A 179 7.70 -12.55 -0.68
N CYS A 180 7.54 -11.28 -1.04
CA CYS A 180 7.27 -10.18 -0.11
C CYS A 180 5.78 -9.98 0.22
N GLY A 181 4.89 -10.83 -0.27
CA GLY A 181 3.44 -10.76 -0.01
C GLY A 181 2.68 -9.67 -0.76
N VAL A 182 3.34 -8.86 -1.59
CA VAL A 182 2.66 -7.88 -2.46
C VAL A 182 2.25 -8.50 -3.80
N LEU A 183 1.23 -7.92 -4.43
CA LEU A 183 0.82 -8.29 -5.78
C LEU A 183 2.01 -8.14 -6.74
N SER A 184 2.29 -9.17 -7.53
CA SER A 184 3.35 -9.12 -8.54
C SER A 184 2.98 -8.17 -9.68
N ARG A 185 4.01 -7.60 -10.30
CA ARG A 185 3.86 -6.75 -11.48
C ARG A 185 4.09 -7.57 -12.74
N TRP A 186 3.10 -7.57 -13.62
CA TRP A 186 3.22 -8.08 -14.99
C TRP A 186 4.06 -7.12 -15.84
N SER A 187 5.10 -7.63 -16.48
CA SER A 187 6.05 -6.85 -17.29
C SER A 187 6.47 -7.62 -18.55
N VAL A 188 6.96 -6.90 -19.56
CA VAL A 188 7.44 -7.47 -20.82
C VAL A 188 8.93 -7.19 -21.02
N VAL A 189 9.67 -8.16 -21.55
CA VAL A 189 11.08 -8.00 -21.91
C VAL A 189 11.21 -7.09 -23.13
N ARG A 190 11.71 -5.87 -22.93
CA ARG A 190 11.94 -4.89 -24.02
C ARG A 190 13.33 -4.94 -24.64
N LYS A 191 14.29 -5.57 -23.97
CA LYS A 191 15.66 -5.67 -24.48
C LYS A 191 15.69 -6.62 -25.68
N PRO A 192 16.44 -6.29 -26.75
CA PRO A 192 16.57 -7.16 -27.90
C PRO A 192 17.23 -8.49 -27.52
N GLY A 193 16.67 -9.60 -28.01
CA GLY A 193 17.18 -10.94 -27.75
C GLY A 193 16.08 -12.02 -27.84
N PRO A 194 16.43 -13.30 -27.64
CA PRO A 194 15.51 -14.44 -27.82
C PRO A 194 14.25 -14.39 -26.95
N MET A 195 14.30 -13.66 -25.83
CA MET A 195 13.20 -13.52 -24.87
C MET A 195 12.43 -12.20 -25.04
N GLN A 196 12.78 -11.38 -26.04
CA GLN A 196 12.10 -10.11 -26.33
C GLN A 196 10.61 -10.36 -26.57
N GLY A 197 9.77 -9.51 -25.97
CA GLY A 197 8.31 -9.64 -26.09
C GLY A 197 7.68 -10.67 -25.15
N ARG A 198 8.46 -11.51 -24.46
CA ARG A 198 7.92 -12.43 -23.45
C ARG A 198 7.53 -11.69 -22.17
N TYR A 199 6.46 -12.19 -21.55
CA TYR A 199 5.92 -11.65 -20.30
C TYR A 199 6.46 -12.38 -19.08
N PHE A 200 6.63 -11.64 -17.99
CA PHE A 200 7.06 -12.16 -16.70
C PHE A 200 6.38 -11.41 -15.55
N PHE A 201 6.29 -12.09 -14.41
CA PHE A 201 5.91 -11.52 -13.13
C PHE A 201 7.16 -11.17 -12.32
N GLY A 202 7.20 -9.95 -11.80
CA GLY A 202 8.24 -9.49 -10.87
C GLY A 202 7.66 -8.92 -9.59
N CYS A 203 8.50 -8.62 -8.59
CA CYS A 203 8.06 -7.94 -7.38
C CYS A 203 7.34 -6.62 -7.71
N GLY A 204 6.08 -6.46 -7.26
CA GLY A 204 5.31 -5.22 -7.47
C GLY A 204 5.82 -4.03 -6.68
N ASN A 205 6.61 -4.28 -5.65
CA ASN A 205 7.29 -3.26 -4.87
C ASN A 205 8.67 -2.94 -5.49
N TRP A 206 8.64 -2.48 -6.74
CA TRP A 206 9.81 -2.09 -7.52
C TRP A 206 9.84 -0.57 -7.70
N THR A 207 10.95 0.06 -7.33
CA THR A 207 11.22 1.49 -7.61
C THR A 207 12.62 1.66 -8.18
N ALA A 208 12.83 2.70 -8.99
CA ALA A 208 14.13 2.97 -9.61
C ALA A 208 15.26 3.14 -8.58
N THR A 209 14.94 3.60 -7.37
CA THR A 209 15.92 3.85 -6.29
C THR A 209 16.11 2.67 -5.34
N ARG A 210 15.08 1.85 -5.10
CA ARG A 210 15.16 0.70 -4.17
C ARG A 210 15.25 -0.67 -4.84
N ARG A 211 15.23 -0.71 -6.18
CA ARG A 211 15.10 -1.94 -6.98
C ARG A 211 13.89 -2.78 -6.49
N ALA A 212 13.82 -4.04 -6.88
CA ALA A 212 12.82 -4.95 -6.35
C ALA A 212 13.11 -5.22 -4.87
N ILE A 213 12.12 -5.08 -3.99
CA ILE A 213 12.26 -5.38 -2.56
C ILE A 213 12.46 -6.88 -2.27
N CYS A 214 12.09 -7.75 -3.19
CA CYS A 214 12.47 -9.16 -3.14
C CYS A 214 12.84 -9.67 -4.55
N PRO A 215 13.63 -10.75 -4.65
CA PRO A 215 14.10 -11.28 -5.92
C PRO A 215 13.03 -12.13 -6.66
N TYR A 216 11.75 -11.93 -6.35
CA TYR A 216 10.67 -12.68 -6.98
C TYR A 216 10.62 -12.42 -8.48
N PHE A 217 10.67 -13.52 -9.23
CA PHE A 217 10.59 -13.57 -10.68
C PHE A 217 9.92 -14.89 -11.11
N ALA A 218 8.95 -14.81 -12.02
CA ALA A 218 8.35 -15.97 -12.67
C ALA A 218 8.00 -15.64 -14.12
N TRP A 219 8.22 -16.56 -15.04
CA TRP A 219 7.72 -16.40 -16.41
C TRP A 219 6.19 -16.52 -16.42
N ALA A 220 5.55 -15.70 -17.25
CA ALA A 220 4.15 -15.95 -17.57
C ALA A 220 4.09 -17.18 -18.49
N SER A 221 3.34 -18.19 -18.06
CA SER A 221 3.03 -19.38 -18.87
C SER A 221 2.11 -19.05 -20.02
#